data_AF-A0A1E5RHT9-F1
#
_entry.id   AF-A0A1E5RHT9-F1
#
_cell.length_a   1.000
_cell.length_b   1.000
_cell.length_c   1.000
_cell.angle_alpha   90.00
_cell.angle_beta   90.00
_cell.angle_gamma   90.00
#
_symmetry.space_group_name_H-M   'P 1'
#
loop_
_entity.id
_entity.type
_entity.pdbx_description
1 polymer ?
#
loop_
_entity_poly.entity_id
_entity_poly.type
_entity_poly.pdbx_seq_one_letter_code
_entity_poly.pdbx_strand_id
1 'polypeptide(L)' 'MGTEDVRLDPRLNQEIWKRGIKGTQYRLRLRISRRRNEEENAKYPSFSYVEPVLVASAKGLQTVVVDEEEA' A
#
# COMPACT_ATOMS: atom_id res chain seq x y z
N MET A 1 2.52 8.85 -7.92
CA MET A 1 1.14 8.77 -7.39
C MET A 1 0.51 10.14 -7.21
N GLY A 2 1.14 11.10 -6.52
CA GLY A 2 0.67 12.51 -6.52
C GLY A 2 -0.74 12.74 -5.97
N THR A 3 -1.32 11.74 -5.29
CA THR A 3 -2.64 11.81 -4.66
C THR A 3 -2.50 12.24 -3.20
N GLU A 4 -3.30 13.20 -2.76
CA GLU A 4 -3.37 13.59 -1.34
C GLU A 4 -4.19 12.60 -0.51
N ASP A 5 -5.16 11.90 -1.12
CA ASP A 5 -5.92 10.83 -0.48
C ASP A 5 -5.18 9.49 -0.57
N VAL A 6 -4.75 8.97 0.59
CA VAL A 6 -4.04 7.70 0.75
C VAL A 6 -4.77 6.84 1.78
N ARG A 7 -5.29 5.70 1.33
CA ARG A 7 -6.03 4.74 2.15
C ARG A 7 -5.15 3.51 2.39
N LEU A 8 -5.00 3.13 3.66
CA LEU A 8 -4.18 2.00 4.09
C LEU A 8 -5.08 0.77 4.35
N ASP A 9 -4.69 -0.38 3.83
CA ASP A 9 -5.31 -1.66 4.23
C ASP A 9 -5.00 -1.94 5.72
N PRO A 10 -6.01 -2.31 6.54
CA PRO A 10 -5.78 -2.78 7.92
C PRO A 10 -4.71 -3.89 8.04
N ARG A 11 -4.55 -4.74 7.02
CA ARG A 11 -3.50 -5.77 6.97
C ARG A 11 -2.10 -5.16 6.96
N LEU A 12 -1.91 -4.03 6.30
CA LEU A 12 -0.63 -3.32 6.32
C LEU A 12 -0.33 -2.83 7.73
N ASN A 13 -1.33 -2.30 8.42
CA ASN A 13 -1.17 -1.83 9.79
C ASN A 13 -0.74 -2.99 10.71
N GLN A 14 -1.39 -4.17 10.59
CA GLN A 14 -0.99 -5.34 11.37
C GLN A 14 0.47 -5.75 11.14
N GLU A 15 0.95 -5.75 9.89
CA GLU A 15 2.34 -6.08 9.57
C GLU A 15 3.34 -5.02 10.09
N ILE A 16 2.98 -3.73 10.04
CA ILE A 16 3.80 -2.66 10.64
C ILE A 16 3.94 -2.86 12.15
N TRP A 17 2.84 -3.16 12.83
CA TRP A 17 2.78 -3.25 14.29
C TRP A 17 3.08 -4.64 14.85
N LYS A 18 3.35 -5.64 14.01
CA LYS A 18 3.58 -7.06 14.38
C LYS A 18 4.65 -7.27 15.44
N ARG A 19 5.66 -6.39 15.48
CA ARG A 19 6.79 -6.44 16.43
C ARG A 19 6.73 -5.32 17.49
N GLY A 20 5.60 -4.61 17.58
CA GLY A 20 5.39 -3.47 18.47
C GLY A 20 6.05 -2.18 18.00
N ILE A 21 5.93 -1.13 18.81
CA ILE A 21 6.28 0.26 18.43
C ILE A 21 7.76 0.48 18.11
N LYS A 22 8.68 -0.27 18.75
CA LYS A 22 10.13 -0.16 18.54
C LYS A 22 10.67 -1.20 17.54
N GLY A 23 9.81 -2.12 17.09
CA GLY A 23 10.21 -3.28 16.29
C GLY A 23 9.87 -3.19 14.81
N THR A 24 9.59 -1.99 14.29
CA THR A 24 9.19 -1.79 12.90
C THR A 24 10.26 -2.32 11.94
N GLN A 25 9.81 -2.98 10.85
CA GLN A 25 10.73 -3.54 9.87
C GLN A 25 11.46 -2.42 9.11
N TYR A 26 12.76 -2.58 8.88
CA TYR A 26 13.55 -1.60 8.11
C TYR A 26 13.12 -1.46 6.65
N ARG A 27 12.51 -2.49 6.07
CA ARG A 27 12.04 -2.53 4.68
C ARG A 27 10.73 -3.30 4.61
N LEU A 28 9.73 -2.69 3.97
CA LEU A 28 8.43 -3.30 3.69
C LEU A 28 8.21 -3.33 2.18
N ARG A 29 7.60 -4.41 1.68
CA ARG A 29 7.14 -4.50 0.30
C ARG A 29 5.68 -4.11 0.26
N LEU A 30 5.37 -3.09 -0.53
CA LEU A 30 4.03 -2.51 -0.65
C LEU A 30 3.53 -2.69 -2.07
N ARG A 31 2.23 -2.94 -2.20
CA ARG A 31 1.48 -2.81 -3.44
C ARG A 31 0.66 -1.53 -3.33
N ILE A 32 0.82 -0.63 -4.28
CA ILE A 32 0.09 0.65 -4.31
C ILE A 32 -0.75 0.63 -5.57
N SER A 33 -2.07 0.62 -5.40
CA SER A 33 -3.02 0.75 -6.51
C SER A 33 -3.61 2.14 -6.50
N ARG A 34 -3.73 2.77 -7.68
CA ARG A 34 -4.39 4.07 -7.82
C ARG A 34 -5.78 3.84 -8.39
N ARG A 35 -6.81 4.14 -7.62
CA ARG A 35 -8.20 3.95 -8.03
C ARG A 35 -8.90 5.31 -8.20
N ARG A 36 -9.88 5.37 -9.09
CA ARG A 36 -10.78 6.53 -9.21
C ARG A 36 -11.74 6.53 -8.04
N ASN A 37 -12.07 7.72 -7.55
CA ASN A 37 -13.05 7.85 -6.48
C ASN A 37 -14.46 7.93 -7.09
N GLU A 38 -15.38 7.12 -6.58
CA GLU A 38 -16.79 7.08 -6.99
C GLU A 38 -17.72 7.83 -6.01
N GLU A 39 -17.18 8.33 -4.89
CA GLU A 39 -17.95 9.13 -3.92
C GLU A 39 -18.23 10.54 -4.47
N GLU A 40 -19.52 10.90 -4.51
CA GLU A 40 -20.03 12.16 -5.07
C GLU A 40 -19.50 13.43 -4.35
N ASN A 41 -19.03 13.30 -3.11
CA ASN A 41 -18.47 14.39 -2.29
C ASN A 41 -16.94 14.33 -2.12
N ALA A 42 -16.24 13.54 -2.93
CA ALA A 42 -14.79 13.40 -2.82
C ALA A 42 -14.05 14.68 -3.24
N LYS A 43 -13.20 15.21 -2.35
CA LYS A 43 -12.34 16.38 -2.63
C LYS A 43 -11.30 16.11 -3.72
N TYR A 44 -10.92 14.85 -3.93
CA TYR A 44 -9.93 14.44 -4.92
C TYR A 44 -10.49 13.34 -5.84
N PRO A 45 -10.20 13.38 -7.16
CA PRO A 45 -10.76 12.46 -8.14
C PRO A 45 -10.17 11.04 -8.09
N SER A 46 -9.04 10.85 -7.40
CA SER A 46 -8.38 9.55 -7.27
C SER A 46 -7.73 9.39 -5.91
N PHE A 47 -7.77 8.18 -5.37
CA PHE A 47 -7.08 7.81 -4.14
C PHE A 47 -6.05 6.71 -4.40
N SER A 48 -5.02 6.65 -3.57
CA SER A 48 -4.07 5.54 -3.56
C SER A 48 -4.43 4.55 -2.45
N TYR A 49 -4.60 3.28 -2.79
CA TYR A 49 -4.81 2.19 -1.85
C TYR A 49 -3.50 1.41 -1.65
N VAL A 50 -3.06 1.29 -0.40
CA VAL A 50 -1.78 0.67 -0.05
C VAL A 50 -2.02 -0.63 0.70
N GLU A 51 -1.48 -1.71 0.14
CA GLU A 51 -1.58 -3.07 0.67
C GLU A 51 -0.19 -3.64 0.97
N PRO A 52 -0.06 -4.52 1.98
CA PRO A 52 1.18 -5.25 2.21
C PRO A 52 1.33 -6.37 1.17
N VAL A 53 2.56 -6.59 0.68
CA VAL A 53 2.88 -7.79 -0.09
C VAL A 53 3.63 -8.75 0.81
N LEU A 54 3.09 -9.95 0.98
CA LEU A 54 3.74 -11.01 1.75
C LEU A 54 4.93 -11.56 0.96
N VAL A 55 6.12 -11.16 1.37
CA VAL A 55 7.40 -11.66 0.83
C VAL A 55 8.30 -12.10 1.96
N ALA A 56 9.11 -13.14 1.73
CA ALA A 56 10.07 -13.62 2.73
C ALA A 56 11.15 -12.57 3.06
N SER A 57 11.57 -11.77 2.06
CA SER A 57 12.51 -10.67 2.26
C SER A 57 12.22 -9.55 1.27
N ALA A 58 12.17 -8.31 1.76
CA ALA A 58 12.05 -7.12 0.92
C ALA A 58 13.40 -6.67 0.31
N LYS A 59 14.52 -7.32 0.67
CA LYS A 59 15.86 -6.93 0.19
C LYS A 59 16.10 -7.46 -1.22
N GLY A 60 16.50 -6.57 -2.13
CA GLY A 60 16.87 -6.93 -3.52
C GLY A 60 15.72 -6.86 -4.53
N LEU A 61 14.48 -6.63 -4.08
CA LEU A 61 13.34 -6.44 -4.97
C LEU A 61 13.29 -5.01 -5.51
N GLN A 62 13.18 -4.88 -6.83
CA GLN A 62 13.03 -3.59 -7.51
C GLN A 62 11.56 -3.21 -7.67
N THR A 63 11.26 -1.98 -8.05
CA THR A 63 9.90 -1.54 -8.36
C THR A 63 9.40 -2.25 -9.61
N VAL A 64 8.20 -2.81 -9.55
CA VAL A 64 7.56 -3.52 -10.66
C VAL A 64 6.16 -2.94 -10.85
N VAL A 65 5.77 -2.72 -12.10
CA VAL A 65 4.39 -2.36 -12.45
C VAL A 65 3.56 -3.64 -12.38
N VAL A 66 2.44 -3.59 -11.65
CA VAL A 66 1.54 -4.73 -11.48
C VAL A 66 0.36 -4.54 -12.42
N ASP A 67 0.04 -5.56 -13.22
CA ASP A 67 -1.12 -5.56 -14.09
C ASP A 67 -2.39 -5.88 -13.28
N GLU A 68 -3.47 -5.14 -13.54
CA GLU A 68 -4.73 -5.27 -12.78
C GLU A 68 -5.48 -6.59 -13.06
N GLU A 69 -5.12 -7.32 -14.12
CA GLU A 69 -5.72 -8.62 -14.47
C GLU A 69 -5.24 -9.78 -13.58
N GLU A 70 -4.12 -9.63 -12.87
CA GLU A 70 -3.55 -10.68 -11.99
C GLU A 70 -3.94 -10.50 -10.51
N ALA A 71 -4.88 -9.60 -10.19
CA ALA A 71 -5.19 -9.16 -8.83
C ALA A 71 -6.48 -9.75 -8.23
#